data_AF-A0A5N7ZEC7-F1
#
_entry.id   AF-A0A5N7ZEC7-F1
#
_cell.length_a   1.000
_cell.length_b   1.000
_cell.length_c   1.000
_cell.angle_alpha   90.00
_cell.angle_beta   90.00
_cell.angle_gamma   90.00
#
_symmetry.space_group_name_H-M   'P 1'
#
loop_
_entity.id
_entity.type
_entity.pdbx_description
1 polymer ?
#
loop_
_entity_poly.entity_id
_entity_poly.type
_entity_poly.pdbx_seq_one_letter_code
_entity_poly.pdbx_strand_id
1 'polypeptide(L)'
;DYRHLGLAKKIKTFVFDYSQKKYPEAKIFGITTGLAVMKINSDLGYRPVPFSELTDDPSFWSGCRTCSNFDILQRKENKMCLCTGMLYDPNEKRKPKATYTFNQKVLSRLKNIKQALFLKK
;
A
#
# COMPACT_ATOMS: atom_id res chain seq x y z
N ASP A 1 20.21 6.58 11.81
CA ASP A 1 21.21 5.60 11.36
C ASP A 1 20.72 4.61 10.31
N TYR A 2 19.51 4.04 10.41
CA TYR A 2 19.04 3.02 9.44
C TYR A 2 17.94 3.47 8.44
N ARG A 3 17.66 4.79 8.38
CA ARG A 3 16.68 5.33 7.43
C ARG A 3 17.22 5.23 6.00
N HIS A 4 16.32 5.07 5.02
CA HIS A 4 16.63 4.98 3.59
C HIS A 4 17.50 3.78 3.14
N LEU A 5 17.90 2.89 4.05
CA LEU A 5 18.64 1.66 3.73
C LEU A 5 17.75 0.48 3.30
N GLY A 6 16.44 0.71 3.14
CA GLY A 6 15.46 -0.33 2.80
C GLY A 6 15.16 -1.34 3.91
N LEU A 7 15.66 -1.13 5.14
CA LEU A 7 15.47 -2.05 6.27
C LEU A 7 14.00 -2.31 6.58
N ALA A 8 13.17 -1.25 6.64
CA ALA A 8 11.74 -1.39 6.87
C ALA A 8 11.03 -2.25 5.82
N LYS A 9 11.44 -2.15 4.55
CA LYS A 9 10.90 -2.98 3.47
C LYS A 9 11.29 -4.44 3.69
N LYS A 10 12.55 -4.73 4.01
CA LYS A 10 13.03 -6.10 4.29
C LYS A 10 12.26 -6.75 5.44
N ILE A 11 12.12 -6.04 6.57
CA ILE A 11 11.37 -6.53 7.74
C ILE A 11 9.92 -6.79 7.35
N LYS A 12 9.26 -5.82 6.69
CA LYS A 12 7.86 -5.94 6.36
C LYS A 12 7.58 -7.05 5.35
N THR A 13 8.43 -7.22 4.34
CA THR A 13 8.35 -8.35 3.39
C THR A 13 8.46 -9.68 4.12
N PHE A 14 9.48 -9.85 4.99
CA PHE A 14 9.65 -11.09 5.74
C PHE A 14 8.42 -11.41 6.61
N VAL A 15 7.93 -10.41 7.38
CA VAL A 15 6.75 -10.59 8.24
C VAL A 15 5.51 -10.93 7.42
N PHE A 16 5.31 -10.27 6.27
CA PHE A 16 4.20 -10.54 5.38
C PHE A 16 4.24 -11.96 4.82
N ASP A 17 5.40 -12.38 4.27
CA ASP A 17 5.58 -13.72 3.70
C ASP A 17 5.44 -14.80 4.77
N TYR A 18 5.99 -14.58 5.96
CA TYR A 18 5.83 -15.48 7.09
C TYR A 18 4.38 -15.58 7.56
N SER A 19 3.66 -14.44 7.63
CA SER A 19 2.25 -14.41 8.03
C SER A 19 1.37 -15.18 7.04
N GLN A 20 1.61 -15.02 5.73
CA GLN A 20 0.89 -15.79 4.71
C GLN A 20 1.18 -17.29 4.80
N LYS A 21 2.42 -17.70 5.12
CA LYS A 21 2.73 -19.12 5.33
C LYS A 21 2.04 -19.70 6.57
N LYS A 22 1.99 -18.93 7.65
CA LYS A 22 1.42 -19.37 8.93
C LYS A 22 -0.10 -19.31 8.96
N TYR A 23 -0.69 -18.36 8.25
CA TYR A 23 -2.13 -18.11 8.18
C TYR A 23 -2.57 -17.91 6.71
N PRO A 24 -2.63 -18.99 5.90
CA PRO A 24 -2.83 -18.88 4.45
C PRO A 24 -4.14 -18.20 4.02
N GLU A 25 -5.20 -18.41 4.79
CA GLU A 25 -6.53 -17.87 4.51
C GLU A 25 -6.78 -16.51 5.20
N ALA A 26 -5.85 -16.03 6.02
CA ALA A 26 -6.06 -14.83 6.80
C ALA A 26 -5.84 -13.58 5.96
N LYS A 27 -6.75 -12.62 6.12
CA LYS A 27 -6.54 -11.25 5.65
C LYS A 27 -5.50 -10.56 6.52
N ILE A 28 -4.67 -9.74 5.90
CA ILE A 28 -3.64 -8.96 6.60
C ILE A 28 -3.95 -7.49 6.40
N PHE A 29 -4.09 -6.74 7.48
CA PHE A 29 -4.41 -5.32 7.40
C PHE A 29 -3.53 -4.47 8.30
N GLY A 30 -3.59 -3.16 8.08
CA GLY A 30 -2.98 -2.17 8.95
C GLY A 30 -3.42 -0.76 8.58
N ILE A 31 -3.10 0.18 9.45
CA ILE A 31 -3.38 1.61 9.27
C ILE A 31 -2.06 2.39 9.17
N THR A 32 -2.03 3.46 8.38
CA THR A 32 -0.83 4.32 8.27
C THR A 32 -1.19 5.73 7.83
N THR A 33 -0.39 6.72 8.25
CA THR A 33 -0.39 8.07 7.67
C THR A 33 0.78 8.30 6.70
N GLY A 34 1.80 7.44 6.75
CA GLY A 34 3.06 7.65 6.02
C GLY A 34 3.04 7.11 4.59
N LEU A 35 3.35 7.98 3.61
CA LEU A 35 3.45 7.62 2.19
C LEU A 35 4.48 6.52 1.91
N ALA A 36 5.61 6.53 2.63
CA ALA A 36 6.63 5.49 2.48
C ALA A 36 6.08 4.10 2.88
N VAL A 37 5.28 4.04 3.94
CA VAL A 37 4.64 2.79 4.40
C VAL A 37 3.55 2.38 3.42
N MET A 38 2.72 3.32 2.94
CA MET A 38 1.71 3.04 1.92
C MET A 38 2.35 2.45 0.66
N LYS A 39 3.48 3.00 0.19
CA LYS A 39 4.21 2.47 -0.97
C LYS A 39 4.67 1.03 -0.75
N ILE A 40 5.24 0.72 0.42
CA ILE A 40 5.66 -0.65 0.76
C ILE A 40 4.44 -1.58 0.80
N ASN A 41 3.33 -1.15 1.40
CA ASN A 41 2.09 -1.93 1.46
C ASN A 41 1.53 -2.21 0.06
N SER A 42 1.50 -1.22 -0.82
CA SER A 42 1.06 -1.38 -2.21
C SER A 42 1.98 -2.31 -3.00
N ASP A 43 3.31 -2.26 -2.79
CA ASP A 43 4.27 -3.21 -3.39
C ASP A 43 3.97 -4.66 -2.95
N LEU A 44 3.56 -4.86 -1.70
CA LEU A 44 3.14 -6.16 -1.16
C LEU A 44 1.72 -6.56 -1.59
N GLY A 45 0.98 -5.62 -2.19
CA GLY A 45 -0.34 -5.82 -2.78
C GLY A 45 -1.51 -5.61 -1.82
N TYR A 46 -1.30 -4.81 -0.77
CA TYR A 46 -2.41 -4.26 0.01
C TYR A 46 -3.10 -3.19 -0.84
N ARG A 47 -4.42 -3.05 -0.68
CA ARG A 47 -5.21 -1.97 -1.25
C ARG A 47 -5.75 -1.06 -0.14
N PRO A 48 -5.97 0.24 -0.41
CA PRO A 48 -6.66 1.11 0.53
C PRO A 48 -8.13 0.66 0.69
N VAL A 49 -8.62 0.68 1.93
CA VAL A 49 -9.99 0.29 2.29
C VAL A 49 -10.56 1.23 3.36
N PRO A 50 -11.89 1.41 3.42
CA PRO A 50 -12.55 2.03 4.57
C PRO A 50 -12.33 1.19 5.84
N PHE A 51 -12.42 1.82 7.02
CA PHE A 51 -12.22 1.12 8.30
C PHE A 51 -13.29 0.06 8.56
N SER A 52 -14.46 0.16 7.93
CA SER A 52 -15.50 -0.86 7.98
C SER A 52 -15.09 -2.21 7.39
N GLU A 53 -14.03 -2.26 6.57
CA GLU A 53 -13.44 -3.51 6.05
C GLU A 53 -12.33 -4.07 6.96
N LEU A 54 -11.99 -3.38 8.05
CA LEU A 54 -10.98 -3.82 9.02
C LEU A 54 -11.65 -4.61 10.16
N THR A 55 -11.00 -4.65 11.32
CA THR A 55 -11.52 -5.29 12.53
C THR A 55 -12.39 -4.35 13.35
N ASP A 56 -13.35 -4.90 14.07
CA ASP A 56 -14.13 -4.26 15.13
C ASP A 56 -13.55 -4.51 16.53
N ASP A 57 -12.45 -5.26 16.66
CA ASP A 57 -11.83 -5.61 17.94
C ASP A 57 -11.36 -4.36 18.71
N PRO A 58 -11.94 -4.06 19.88
CA PRO A 58 -11.54 -2.92 20.70
C PRO A 58 -10.07 -2.96 21.12
N SER A 59 -9.48 -4.15 21.24
CA SER A 59 -8.09 -4.36 21.61
C SER A 59 -7.14 -3.80 20.57
N PHE A 60 -7.46 -3.99 19.28
CA PHE A 60 -6.71 -3.38 18.18
C PHE A 60 -6.76 -1.85 18.25
N TRP A 61 -7.97 -1.30 18.38
CA TRP A 61 -8.19 0.16 18.43
C TRP A 61 -7.58 0.80 19.68
N SER A 62 -7.43 0.05 20.78
CA SER A 62 -6.73 0.51 21.97
C SER A 62 -5.24 0.81 21.71
N GLY A 63 -4.63 0.17 20.71
CA GLY A 63 -3.26 0.45 20.28
C GLY A 63 -3.06 1.87 19.75
N CYS A 64 -4.14 2.55 19.32
CA CYS A 64 -4.08 3.93 18.87
C CYS A 64 -4.05 4.96 20.00
N ARG A 65 -4.18 4.57 21.28
CA ARG A 65 -4.27 5.50 22.44
C ARG A 65 -3.10 6.47 22.56
N THR A 66 -1.92 6.09 22.08
CA THR A 66 -0.71 6.92 22.10
C THR A 66 -0.58 7.81 20.86
N CYS A 67 -1.46 7.68 19.88
CA CYS A 67 -1.48 8.50 18.67
C CYS A 67 -2.03 9.89 18.98
N SER A 68 -1.40 10.93 18.43
CA SER A 68 -1.88 12.33 18.53
C SER A 68 -3.30 12.53 18.00
N ASN A 69 -3.80 11.62 17.15
CA ASN A 69 -5.11 11.70 16.49
C ASN A 69 -6.16 10.78 17.14
N PHE A 70 -5.88 10.22 18.32
CA PHE A 70 -6.76 9.26 18.98
C PHE A 70 -8.13 9.86 19.33
N ASP A 71 -8.18 11.17 19.60
CA ASP A 71 -9.41 11.90 19.85
C ASP A 71 -10.35 11.90 18.63
N ILE A 72 -9.81 12.03 17.41
CA ILE A 72 -10.56 11.93 16.15
C ILE A 72 -11.15 10.53 16.02
N LEU A 73 -10.33 9.50 16.24
CA LEU A 73 -10.75 8.10 16.15
C LEU A 73 -11.93 7.82 17.10
N GLN A 74 -11.84 8.28 18.36
CA GLN A 74 -12.90 8.11 19.36
C GLN A 74 -14.18 8.86 19.00
N ARG A 75 -14.10 10.14 18.61
CA ARG A 75 -15.27 10.93 18.17
C ARG A 75 -15.98 10.34 16.95
N LYS A 76 -15.27 9.50 16.20
CA LYS A 76 -15.78 8.82 15.01
C LYS A 76 -16.05 7.33 15.26
N GLU A 77 -16.10 6.91 16.53
CA GLU A 77 -16.45 5.55 16.94
C GLU A 77 -15.61 4.47 16.23
N ASN A 78 -14.31 4.72 16.04
CA ASN A 78 -13.39 3.84 15.30
C ASN A 78 -13.76 3.60 13.82
N LYS A 79 -14.70 4.36 13.24
CA LYS A 79 -15.13 4.21 11.84
C LYS A 79 -14.27 5.00 10.85
N MET A 80 -13.46 5.96 11.32
CA MET A 80 -12.53 6.72 10.48
C MET A 80 -11.47 7.44 11.33
N CYS A 81 -10.31 7.70 10.74
CA CYS A 81 -9.23 8.52 11.29
C CYS A 81 -8.44 9.15 10.13
N LEU A 82 -7.44 9.99 10.43
CA LEU A 82 -6.46 10.48 9.44
C LEU A 82 -5.58 9.37 8.85
N CYS A 83 -5.55 8.19 9.47
CA CYS A 83 -4.84 7.04 8.95
C CYS A 83 -5.63 6.41 7.79
N THR A 84 -4.92 5.94 6.77
CA THR A 84 -5.48 5.12 5.70
C THR A 84 -5.47 3.66 6.13
N GLY A 85 -6.63 3.00 6.08
CA GLY A 85 -6.75 1.56 6.21
C GLY A 85 -6.25 0.88 4.96
N MET A 86 -5.45 -0.17 5.09
CA MET A 86 -4.96 -0.96 3.97
C MET A 86 -5.12 -2.44 4.27
N LEU A 87 -5.62 -3.20 3.31
CA LEU A 87 -5.98 -4.61 3.43
C LEU A 87 -5.34 -5.42 2.30
N TYR A 88 -4.76 -6.55 2.66
CA TYR A 88 -4.43 -7.65 1.76
C TYR A 88 -5.38 -8.81 2.06
N ASP A 89 -6.03 -9.30 1.02
CA ASP A 89 -6.93 -10.46 1.08
C ASP A 89 -6.38 -11.54 0.13
N PRO A 90 -6.00 -12.73 0.64
CA PRO A 90 -5.45 -13.81 -0.20
C PRO A 90 -6.47 -14.37 -1.19
N ASN A 91 -7.77 -14.24 -0.88
CA ASN A 91 -8.87 -14.76 -1.69
C ASN A 91 -9.40 -13.74 -2.71
N GLU A 92 -8.91 -12.50 -2.66
CA GLU A 92 -9.33 -11.47 -3.59
C GLU A 92 -8.66 -11.66 -4.96
N LYS A 93 -9.48 -11.85 -6.00
CA LYS A 93 -9.03 -11.93 -7.39
C LYS A 93 -8.42 -10.57 -7.77
N ARG A 94 -7.08 -10.48 -7.73
CA ARG A 94 -6.36 -9.30 -8.23
C ARG A 94 -6.77 -9.07 -9.67
N LYS A 95 -7.34 -7.91 -9.97
CA LYS A 95 -7.53 -7.48 -11.36
C LYS A 95 -6.15 -7.54 -12.03
N PRO A 96 -5.98 -8.26 -13.15
CA PRO A 96 -4.71 -8.27 -13.85
C PRO A 96 -4.32 -6.81 -14.12
N LYS A 97 -3.07 -6.44 -13.79
CA LYS A 97 -2.53 -5.14 -14.24
C LYS A 97 -2.75 -5.09 -15.74
N ALA A 98 -3.42 -4.06 -16.23
CA ALA A 98 -3.60 -3.87 -17.67
C ALA A 98 -2.22 -3.95 -18.34
N THR A 99 -1.97 -5.04 -19.06
CA THR A 99 -0.75 -5.20 -19.85
C THR A 99 -0.94 -4.35 -21.08
N TYR A 100 -0.54 -3.08 -21.01
CA TYR A 100 -0.51 -2.23 -22.19
C TYR A 100 0.60 -2.74 -23.11
N THR A 101 0.23 -3.47 -24.16
CA THR A 101 1.14 -3.81 -25.24
C THR A 101 1.36 -2.55 -26.09
N PHE A 102 2.44 -1.84 -25.84
CA PHE A 102 2.79 -0.68 -26.66
C PHE A 102 3.34 -1.15 -28.01
N ASN A 103 2.84 -0.58 -29.10
CA ASN A 103 3.39 -0.84 -30.43
C ASN A 103 4.80 -0.24 -30.53
N GLN A 104 5.82 -1.09 -30.66
CA GLN A 104 7.24 -0.68 -30.71
C GLN A 104 7.53 0.32 -31.84
N LYS A 105 6.82 0.22 -32.99
CA LYS A 105 6.98 1.17 -34.11
C LYS A 105 6.43 2.55 -33.78
N VAL A 106 5.35 2.62 -33.01
CA VAL A 106 4.78 3.90 -32.55
C VAL A 106 5.70 4.54 -31.52
N LEU A 107 6.23 3.75 -30.58
CA LEU A 107 7.20 4.22 -29.60
C LEU A 107 8.49 4.74 -30.25
N SER A 108 9.04 4.03 -31.23
CA SER A 108 10.25 4.46 -31.94
C SER A 108 9.99 5.74 -32.74
N ARG A 109 8.84 5.85 -33.41
CA ARG A 109 8.44 7.07 -34.12
C ARG A 109 8.28 8.27 -33.19
N LEU A 110 7.61 8.11 -32.05
CA LEU A 110 7.46 9.17 -31.04
C LEU A 110 8.81 9.58 -30.45
N LYS A 111 9.72 8.62 -30.23
CA LYS A 111 11.09 8.89 -29.77
C LYS A 111 11.87 9.73 -30.80
N ASN A 112 11.78 9.37 -32.08
CA ASN A 112 12.43 10.10 -33.16
C ASN A 112 11.86 11.52 -33.32
N ILE A 113 10.53 11.69 -33.22
CA ILE A 113 9.88 13.01 -33.24
C ILE A 113 10.36 13.86 -32.07
N LYS A 114 10.40 13.30 -30.84
CA LYS A 114 10.89 14.01 -29.66
C LYS A 114 12.36 14.41 -29.82
N GLN A 115 13.21 13.53 -30.33
CA GLN A 115 14.62 13.86 -30.62
C GLN A 115 14.73 14.96 -31.68
N ALA A 116 13.95 14.90 -32.76
CA ALA A 116 13.99 15.92 -33.81
C ALA A 116 13.51 17.30 -33.33
N LEU A 117 12.55 17.34 -32.40
CA LEU A 117 11.98 18.58 -31.83
C LEU A 117 12.85 19.19 -30.72
N PHE A 118 13.50 18.36 -29.89
CA PHE A 118 14.20 18.82 -28.68
C PHE A 118 15.72 18.63 -28.70
N LEU A 119 16.29 17.97 -29.72
CA LEU A 119 17.75 17.78 -29.88
C LEU A 119 18.30 18.42 -31.17
N LYS A 120 17.54 19.29 -31.83
CA LYS A 120 18.10 20.14 -32.89
C LYS A 120 18.70 21.41 -32.29
N LYS A 121 20.02 21.31 -32.04
CA LYS A 121 21.01 22.31 -31.60
C LYS A 121 20.72 23.02 -30.28
#